data_AF-A0A4Z0A7C1-F1
#
_entry.id   AF-A0A4Z0A7C1-F1
#
_cell.length_a   1.000
_cell.length_b   1.000
_cell.length_c   1.000
_cell.angle_alpha   90.00
_cell.angle_beta   90.00
_cell.angle_gamma   90.00
#
_symmetry.space_group_name_H-M   'P 1'
#
loop_
_entity.id
_entity.type
_entity.pdbx_description
1 polymer ?
#
loop_
_entity_poly.entity_id
_entity_poly.type
_entity_poly.pdbx_seq_one_letter_code
_entity_poly.pdbx_strand_id
1 'polypeptide(L)'
;MLSYLTFLAPVALSLFSSGAQAAHITRRATTCNGHPEFCSRTYGNVTYVGAHDSYAVGVNNLAVNQDYNITQQLSDGVRMLQMQTHNLNGAIQLCHTSCALFNGGSLQTYLGTVKTWMDANPNDVVSLLIVNSDGFKPTDYDTVFKAAGLDTISYAPQSANIPASQWPTLGDMIDSNKRLVTFMDHGADFTSVPYLIDEFTNVWETEFDVTDTTFDCNVNRTNGDPTTQMYLINHFLDKLVLGQPAPNKDVANVTNGVSGTGSLGQQVQTCVAANGRNPNFMLVDGTPDFSHHPYPPPVVATTAPIPVQPTPPDNQFQLHVDAPPSRGTGRGPYGSGDMDDGYTLVFESQAAFEAWREKEEEENVVEFVKGDTHGSKAVPPRFKEHVKLVCARHSRSGRKKYVKKFPDRVRKVPSRKLEGKGCPASISYKTYFDRQEVRVCYVSHHSHEIGPANLPFTRRGARAQVGGKTPSSSRPPENMPPPQPIASTSTAPPPPAPFEVRECAQDP
;
A
#
# COMPACT_ATOMS: atom_id res chain seq x y z
N MET A 1 79.31 8.56 62.08
CA MET A 1 77.95 8.01 61.87
C MET A 1 77.09 9.12 61.30
N LEU A 2 76.82 9.12 60.00
CA LEU A 2 75.73 9.91 59.41
C LEU A 2 75.10 9.05 58.32
N SER A 3 73.84 8.68 58.56
CA SER A 3 73.05 7.76 57.76
C SER A 3 72.45 8.46 56.55
N TYR A 4 72.56 7.82 55.39
CA TYR A 4 71.80 8.12 54.17
C TYR A 4 70.31 7.77 54.40
N LEU A 5 69.40 8.72 54.17
CA LEU A 5 67.97 8.44 53.98
C LEU A 5 67.64 8.61 52.50
N THR A 6 67.34 7.50 51.83
CA THR A 6 66.73 7.44 50.51
C THR A 6 65.20 7.57 50.64
N PHE A 7 64.62 8.62 50.06
CA PHE A 7 63.17 8.73 49.88
C PHE A 7 62.77 8.08 48.54
N LEU A 8 61.96 7.03 48.62
CA LEU A 8 61.28 6.41 47.48
C LEU A 8 60.05 7.24 47.12
N ALA A 9 59.98 7.75 45.89
CA ALA A 9 58.79 8.38 45.32
C ALA A 9 57.75 7.30 44.93
N PRO A 10 56.44 7.50 45.18
CA PRO A 10 55.42 6.57 44.71
C PRO A 10 55.18 6.80 43.21
N VAL A 11 55.47 5.79 42.40
CA VAL A 11 55.05 5.73 41.00
C VAL A 11 53.53 5.52 40.98
N ALA A 12 52.76 6.58 40.72
CA ALA A 12 51.34 6.47 40.44
C ALA A 12 51.16 5.81 39.06
N LEU A 13 50.66 4.58 39.07
CA LEU A 13 50.26 3.86 37.86
C LEU A 13 48.99 4.52 37.30
N SER A 14 49.14 5.41 36.32
CA SER A 14 48.03 5.91 35.52
C SER A 14 47.45 4.76 34.68
N LEU A 15 46.35 4.17 35.14
CA LEU A 15 45.54 3.26 34.35
C LEU A 15 44.92 4.04 33.19
N PHE A 16 45.55 3.99 32.02
CA PHE A 16 44.92 4.34 30.77
C PHE A 16 43.74 3.40 30.56
N SER A 17 42.56 3.87 30.91
CA SER A 17 41.30 3.23 30.55
C SER A 17 41.11 3.46 29.06
N SER A 18 41.62 2.54 28.24
CA SER A 18 41.28 2.46 26.83
C SER A 18 39.76 2.25 26.76
N GLY A 19 39.02 3.34 26.59
CA GLY A 19 37.60 3.29 26.29
C GLY A 19 37.43 2.55 24.99
N ALA A 20 37.08 1.27 25.04
CA ALA A 20 36.61 0.56 23.88
C ALA A 20 35.33 1.28 23.43
N GLN A 21 35.41 2.08 22.37
CA GLN A 21 34.22 2.43 21.60
C GLN A 21 33.58 1.10 21.21
N ALA A 22 32.44 0.77 21.81
CA ALA A 22 31.60 -0.30 21.32
C ALA A 22 31.29 0.05 19.86
N ALA A 23 31.85 -0.73 18.92
CA ALA A 23 31.42 -0.66 17.54
C ALA A 23 29.92 -1.00 17.56
N HIS A 24 29.08 0.02 17.37
CA HIS A 24 27.66 -0.20 17.17
C HIS A 24 27.54 -1.02 15.88
N ILE A 25 27.21 -2.30 16.02
CA ILE A 25 26.83 -3.14 14.90
C ILE A 25 25.46 -2.62 14.45
N THR A 26 25.46 -1.65 13.54
CA THR A 26 24.22 -1.16 12.92
C THR A 26 23.71 -2.27 12.02
N ARG A 27 22.53 -2.78 12.33
CA ARG A 27 21.88 -3.80 11.51
C ARG A 27 21.46 -3.14 10.20
N ARG A 28 22.15 -3.47 9.11
CA ARG A 28 21.82 -3.01 7.77
C ARG A 28 20.38 -3.37 7.42
N ALA A 29 19.64 -2.44 6.82
CA ALA A 29 18.32 -2.74 6.29
C ALA A 29 18.39 -3.91 5.30
N THR A 30 17.57 -4.94 5.53
CA THR A 30 17.47 -6.11 4.62
C THR A 30 16.40 -5.91 3.54
N THR A 31 15.60 -4.86 3.69
CA THR A 31 14.47 -4.52 2.84
C THR A 31 14.32 -3.00 2.89
N CYS A 32 14.11 -2.36 1.75
CA CYS A 32 13.97 -0.91 1.64
C CYS A 32 12.73 -0.61 0.79
N ASN A 33 11.79 0.15 1.34
CA ASN A 33 10.45 0.35 0.74
C ASN A 33 9.78 -0.98 0.34
N GLY A 34 9.89 -2.03 1.17
CA GLY A 34 9.30 -3.35 0.91
C GLY A 34 10.13 -4.29 0.02
N HIS A 35 11.24 -3.83 -0.58
CA HIS A 35 12.03 -4.61 -1.54
C HIS A 35 13.52 -4.70 -1.16
N PRO A 36 14.13 -5.90 -1.04
CA PRO A 36 15.56 -6.06 -0.77
C PRO A 36 16.47 -5.43 -1.84
N GLU A 37 16.07 -5.53 -3.11
CA GLU A 37 16.82 -5.01 -4.25
C GLU A 37 16.88 -3.48 -4.30
N PHE A 38 16.04 -2.78 -3.54
CA PHE A 38 16.06 -1.31 -3.48
C PHE A 38 17.13 -0.79 -2.52
N CYS A 39 17.59 -1.59 -1.56
CA CYS A 39 18.57 -1.13 -0.59
C CYS A 39 19.93 -0.74 -1.19
N SER A 40 20.31 -1.33 -2.34
CA SER A 40 21.54 -0.98 -3.05
C SER A 40 21.33 0.04 -4.18
N ARG A 41 20.09 0.48 -4.44
CA ARG A 41 19.80 1.49 -5.46
C ARG A 41 19.90 2.88 -4.87
N THR A 42 20.44 3.82 -5.65
CA THR A 42 20.41 5.25 -5.31
C THR A 42 18.97 5.76 -5.32
N TYR A 43 18.64 6.71 -4.45
CA TYR A 43 17.31 7.33 -4.39
C TYR A 43 16.89 7.90 -5.76
N GLY A 44 17.83 8.52 -6.48
CA GLY A 44 17.61 9.03 -7.84
C GLY A 44 17.56 7.97 -8.95
N ASN A 45 17.61 6.67 -8.60
CA ASN A 45 17.46 5.54 -9.55
C ASN A 45 16.35 4.57 -9.10
N VAL A 46 15.30 5.12 -8.49
CA VAL A 46 14.06 4.41 -8.14
C VAL A 46 12.89 5.24 -8.65
N THR A 47 11.84 4.55 -9.07
CA THR A 47 10.55 5.13 -9.48
C THR A 47 9.56 4.98 -8.32
N TYR A 48 8.97 6.09 -7.90
CA TYR A 48 8.01 6.16 -6.81
C TYR A 48 6.66 6.62 -7.34
N VAL A 49 5.58 5.96 -6.91
CA VAL A 49 4.25 6.54 -7.07
C VAL A 49 4.07 7.63 -6.00
N GLY A 50 3.55 8.77 -6.44
CA GLY A 50 3.20 9.90 -5.60
C GLY A 50 1.70 10.15 -5.58
N ALA A 51 1.18 10.66 -4.48
CA ALA A 51 -0.20 11.14 -4.37
C ALA A 51 -0.27 12.66 -4.52
N HIS A 52 -0.97 13.12 -5.56
CA HIS A 52 -1.27 14.54 -5.81
C HIS A 52 -2.25 15.06 -4.75
N ASP A 53 -1.96 16.22 -4.17
CA ASP A 53 -2.72 16.86 -3.11
C ASP A 53 -3.23 15.84 -2.07
N SER A 54 -2.28 15.07 -1.55
CA SER A 54 -2.51 13.87 -0.74
C SER A 54 -3.47 14.07 0.45
N TYR A 55 -3.60 15.29 0.97
CA TYR A 55 -4.48 15.67 2.07
C TYR A 55 -5.95 15.87 1.64
N ALA A 56 -6.22 16.07 0.35
CA ALA A 56 -7.52 16.35 -0.21
C ALA A 56 -8.34 15.07 -0.35
N VAL A 57 -8.84 14.57 0.78
CA VAL A 57 -9.60 13.32 0.91
C VAL A 57 -11.06 13.61 1.25
N GLY A 58 -11.99 12.95 0.55
CA GLY A 58 -13.43 13.13 0.76
C GLY A 58 -14.28 12.54 -0.35
N VAL A 59 -15.61 12.74 -0.26
CA VAL A 59 -16.56 12.16 -1.24
C VAL A 59 -17.51 13.19 -1.87
N ASN A 60 -17.61 14.40 -1.30
CA ASN A 60 -18.62 15.40 -1.68
C ASN A 60 -18.02 16.79 -1.94
N ASN A 61 -16.79 16.85 -2.48
CA ASN A 61 -16.17 18.10 -2.90
C ASN A 61 -15.41 17.87 -4.22
N LEU A 62 -15.51 18.82 -5.14
CA LEU A 62 -14.89 18.76 -6.47
C LEU A 62 -13.36 18.90 -6.42
N ALA A 63 -12.83 19.47 -5.35
CA ALA A 63 -11.40 19.63 -5.09
C ALA A 63 -10.81 18.48 -4.26
N VAL A 64 -11.46 17.31 -4.27
CA VAL A 64 -10.91 16.09 -3.66
C VAL A 64 -10.04 15.40 -4.71
N ASN A 65 -8.81 15.07 -4.34
CA ASN A 65 -7.88 14.31 -5.17
C ASN A 65 -7.86 12.83 -4.80
N GLN A 66 -7.84 12.52 -3.50
CA GLN A 66 -7.57 11.18 -3.00
C GLN A 66 -8.80 10.55 -2.34
N ASP A 67 -8.85 9.21 -2.33
CA ASP A 67 -9.95 8.45 -1.71
C ASP A 67 -9.59 7.95 -0.31
N TYR A 68 -8.30 7.81 -0.04
CA TYR A 68 -7.77 7.24 1.19
C TYR A 68 -6.96 8.27 1.98
N ASN A 69 -6.92 8.11 3.30
CA ASN A 69 -6.10 8.96 4.17
C ASN A 69 -4.59 8.72 3.98
N ILE A 70 -3.77 9.59 4.56
CA ILE A 70 -2.30 9.56 4.42
C ILE A 70 -1.67 8.24 4.85
N THR A 71 -2.14 7.68 5.98
CA THR A 71 -1.65 6.39 6.48
C THR A 71 -1.90 5.28 5.45
N GLN A 72 -3.09 5.24 4.87
CA GLN A 72 -3.45 4.24 3.89
C GLN A 72 -2.70 4.43 2.57
N GLN A 73 -2.58 5.67 2.06
CA GLN A 73 -1.76 5.98 0.87
C GLN A 73 -0.32 5.43 1.01
N LEU A 74 0.34 5.74 2.13
CA LEU A 74 1.70 5.24 2.41
C LEU A 74 1.72 3.71 2.56
N SER A 75 0.74 3.12 3.24
CA SER A 75 0.61 1.67 3.40
C SER A 75 0.37 0.92 2.10
N ASP A 76 -0.19 1.58 1.08
CA ASP A 76 -0.45 1.00 -0.24
C ASP A 76 0.73 1.13 -1.21
N GLY A 77 1.81 1.77 -0.80
CA GLY A 77 3.05 1.85 -1.59
C GLY A 77 3.35 3.23 -2.16
N VAL A 78 2.51 4.25 -1.89
CA VAL A 78 2.86 5.64 -2.19
C VAL A 78 4.12 6.02 -1.42
N ARG A 79 5.11 6.61 -2.09
CA ARG A 79 6.38 7.04 -1.48
C ARG A 79 6.73 8.50 -1.81
N MET A 80 5.80 9.23 -2.43
CA MET A 80 5.80 10.69 -2.48
C MET A 80 4.40 11.21 -2.10
N LEU A 81 4.35 12.18 -1.21
CA LEU A 81 3.12 12.88 -0.88
C LEU A 81 3.27 14.35 -1.25
N GLN A 82 2.47 14.83 -2.18
CA GLN A 82 2.45 16.25 -2.53
C GLN A 82 1.35 16.97 -1.73
N MET A 83 1.62 18.22 -1.36
CA MET A 83 0.68 19.10 -0.67
C MET A 83 0.81 20.57 -1.09
N GLN A 84 -0.32 21.24 -1.29
CA GLN A 84 -0.40 22.71 -1.41
C GLN A 84 -0.52 23.36 -0.04
N THR A 85 0.25 24.42 0.16
CA THR A 85 0.31 25.12 1.45
C THR A 85 -0.11 26.58 1.29
N HIS A 86 -1.04 26.99 2.16
CA HIS A 86 -1.64 28.32 2.14
C HIS A 86 -1.67 28.93 3.54
N ASN A 87 -1.69 30.26 3.58
CA ASN A 87 -1.77 31.05 4.78
C ASN A 87 -3.24 31.25 5.16
N LEU A 88 -3.64 30.62 6.27
CA LEU A 88 -4.91 30.92 6.92
C LEU A 88 -4.64 31.50 8.30
N ASN A 89 -4.82 32.82 8.43
CA ASN A 89 -4.65 33.56 9.69
C ASN A 89 -3.25 33.38 10.33
N GLY A 90 -2.20 33.30 9.51
CA GLY A 90 -0.81 33.14 9.96
C GLY A 90 -0.39 31.69 10.22
N ALA A 91 -1.28 30.71 10.00
CA ALA A 91 -0.95 29.29 10.09
C ALA A 91 -0.85 28.67 8.70
N ILE A 92 0.10 27.74 8.54
CA ILE A 92 0.26 26.94 7.31
C ILE A 92 -0.85 25.87 7.29
N GLN A 93 -1.81 26.04 6.38
CA GLN A 93 -2.89 25.08 6.13
C GLN A 93 -2.68 24.38 4.79
N LEU A 94 -3.23 23.17 4.68
CA LEU A 94 -3.24 22.40 3.44
C LEU A 94 -4.56 22.65 2.72
N CYS A 95 -4.49 23.37 1.61
CA CYS A 95 -5.68 23.87 0.92
C CYS A 95 -5.54 23.68 -0.58
N HIS A 96 -6.60 23.21 -1.23
CA HIS A 96 -6.60 23.00 -2.68
C HIS A 96 -6.91 24.33 -3.34
N THR A 97 -5.90 24.99 -3.93
CA THR A 97 -6.00 26.34 -4.51
C THR A 97 -6.33 27.46 -3.51
N SER A 98 -7.29 27.26 -2.60
CA SER A 98 -7.66 28.16 -1.51
C SER A 98 -8.39 27.39 -0.40
N CYS A 99 -8.26 27.84 0.85
CA CYS A 99 -8.88 27.18 1.99
C CYS A 99 -10.41 27.27 2.03
N ALA A 100 -11.01 28.14 1.20
CA ALA A 100 -12.46 28.20 1.01
C ALA A 100 -12.97 27.07 0.09
N LEU A 101 -12.12 26.61 -0.84
CA LEU A 101 -12.46 25.52 -1.77
C LEU A 101 -12.32 24.16 -1.10
N PHE A 102 -11.16 23.91 -0.48
CA PHE A 102 -10.93 22.73 0.36
C PHE A 102 -9.87 23.06 1.41
N ASN A 103 -10.06 22.58 2.63
CA ASN A 103 -9.07 22.69 3.70
C ASN A 103 -8.92 21.32 4.39
N GLY A 104 -7.76 20.69 4.20
CA GLY A 104 -7.40 19.42 4.85
C GLY A 104 -6.82 19.58 6.26
N GLY A 105 -6.74 20.80 6.78
CA GLY A 105 -6.24 21.13 8.10
C GLY A 105 -4.80 21.62 8.10
N SER A 106 -4.21 21.68 9.29
CA SER A 106 -2.87 22.25 9.47
C SER A 106 -1.77 21.34 8.94
N LEU A 107 -0.70 21.93 8.41
CA LEU A 107 0.51 21.19 8.03
C LEU A 107 1.05 20.38 9.22
N GLN A 108 1.01 20.90 10.44
CA GLN A 108 1.50 20.20 11.63
C GLN A 108 0.78 18.88 11.88
N THR A 109 -0.56 18.88 11.80
CA THR A 109 -1.37 17.65 11.98
C THR A 109 -1.06 16.63 10.91
N TYR A 110 -0.94 17.07 9.66
CA TYR A 110 -0.58 16.23 8.52
C TYR A 110 0.81 15.60 8.73
N LEU A 111 1.82 16.40 9.04
CA LEU A 111 3.20 15.94 9.27
C LEU A 111 3.30 15.02 10.49
N GLY A 112 2.50 15.24 11.53
CA GLY A 112 2.39 14.32 12.67
C GLY A 112 1.88 12.94 12.25
N THR A 113 0.95 12.87 11.29
CA THR A 113 0.45 11.60 10.72
C THR A 113 1.55 10.89 9.93
N VAL A 114 2.27 11.63 9.08
CA VAL A 114 3.43 11.10 8.33
C VAL A 114 4.49 10.57 9.29
N LYS A 115 4.87 11.35 10.32
CA LYS A 115 5.84 10.94 11.34
C LYS A 115 5.43 9.64 12.03
N THR A 116 4.17 9.57 12.45
CA THR A 116 3.62 8.38 13.12
C THR A 116 3.75 7.13 12.25
N TRP A 117 3.40 7.26 10.96
CA TRP A 117 3.56 6.14 10.01
C TRP A 117 5.03 5.78 9.82
N MET A 118 5.90 6.77 9.61
CA MET A 118 7.33 6.52 9.41
C MET A 118 7.97 5.88 10.63
N ASP A 119 7.58 6.23 11.86
CA ASP A 119 8.09 5.58 13.07
C ASP A 119 7.71 4.09 13.15
N ALA A 120 6.52 3.75 12.67
CA ALA A 120 6.10 2.36 12.56
C ALA A 120 6.77 1.60 11.38
N ASN A 121 7.34 2.32 10.42
CA ASN A 121 7.94 1.79 9.19
C ASN A 121 9.40 2.26 9.03
N PRO A 122 10.34 1.74 9.84
CA PRO A 122 11.73 2.23 9.89
C PRO A 122 12.53 1.93 8.62
N ASN A 123 12.07 0.99 7.78
CA ASN A 123 12.72 0.57 6.55
C ASN A 123 12.19 1.30 5.30
N ASP A 124 11.49 2.42 5.50
CA ASP A 124 10.87 3.19 4.44
C ASP A 124 11.48 4.58 4.32
N VAL A 125 11.81 4.94 3.08
CA VAL A 125 12.18 6.27 2.63
C VAL A 125 10.97 6.91 1.94
N VAL A 126 10.54 8.05 2.47
CA VAL A 126 9.35 8.79 2.01
C VAL A 126 9.77 10.16 1.50
N SER A 127 9.07 10.63 0.48
CA SER A 127 9.27 11.96 -0.12
C SER A 127 8.06 12.84 0.16
N LEU A 128 8.29 14.12 0.44
CA LEU A 128 7.27 15.16 0.47
C LEU A 128 7.55 16.15 -0.65
N LEU A 129 6.51 16.64 -1.30
CA LEU A 129 6.59 17.75 -2.23
C LEU A 129 5.65 18.87 -1.75
N ILE A 130 6.24 20.01 -1.40
CA ILE A 130 5.52 21.18 -0.90
C ILE A 130 5.34 22.16 -2.05
N VAL A 131 4.09 22.46 -2.38
CA VAL A 131 3.72 23.60 -3.21
C VAL A 131 3.49 24.80 -2.28
N ASN A 132 4.43 25.76 -2.30
CA ASN A 132 4.48 26.93 -1.41
C ASN A 132 3.74 28.12 -2.02
N SER A 133 2.41 27.99 -2.15
CA SER A 133 1.56 28.93 -2.88
C SER A 133 1.60 30.37 -2.36
N ASP A 134 1.72 30.54 -1.04
CA ASP A 134 1.63 31.86 -0.39
C ASP A 134 3.00 32.40 0.08
N GLY A 135 4.10 31.73 -0.31
CA GLY A 135 5.46 32.22 -0.09
C GLY A 135 5.89 32.29 1.37
N PHE A 136 5.50 31.31 2.19
CA PHE A 136 6.06 31.16 3.54
C PHE A 136 7.57 30.97 3.45
N LYS A 137 8.30 31.43 4.47
CA LYS A 137 9.75 31.25 4.52
C LYS A 137 10.06 29.80 4.89
N PRO A 138 11.18 29.21 4.40
CA PRO A 138 11.62 27.88 4.82
C PRO A 138 11.69 27.72 6.35
N THR A 139 12.04 28.77 7.09
CA THR A 139 12.09 28.76 8.56
C THR A 139 10.72 28.56 9.23
N ASP A 140 9.63 28.95 8.56
CA ASP A 140 8.27 28.74 9.06
C ASP A 140 7.92 27.24 8.95
N TYR A 141 8.29 26.60 7.84
CA TYR A 141 8.19 25.15 7.67
C TYR A 141 9.09 24.39 8.65
N ASP A 142 10.35 24.82 8.84
CA ASP A 142 11.27 24.20 9.80
C ASP A 142 10.70 24.16 11.22
N THR A 143 10.00 25.22 11.63
CA THR A 143 9.31 25.26 12.92
C THR A 143 8.26 24.15 13.03
N VAL A 144 7.47 23.93 11.97
CA VAL A 144 6.44 22.87 11.94
C VAL A 144 7.06 21.48 11.84
N PHE A 145 8.13 21.29 11.05
CA PHE A 145 8.87 20.03 10.94
C PHE A 145 9.47 19.61 12.28
N LYS A 146 10.08 20.55 13.01
CA LYS A 146 10.58 20.34 14.38
C LYS A 146 9.47 19.98 15.36
N ALA A 147 8.34 20.68 15.29
CA ALA A 147 7.18 20.38 16.13
C ALA A 147 6.62 18.97 15.88
N ALA A 148 6.68 18.48 14.64
CA ALA A 148 6.32 17.11 14.28
C ALA A 148 7.48 16.09 14.50
N GLY A 149 8.69 16.55 14.81
CA GLY A 149 9.89 15.72 14.96
C GLY A 149 10.45 15.14 13.67
N LEU A 150 10.04 15.65 12.50
CA LEU A 150 10.51 15.18 11.18
C LEU A 150 11.89 15.72 10.82
N ASP A 151 12.31 16.85 11.39
CA ASP A 151 13.64 17.44 11.21
C ASP A 151 14.76 16.42 11.52
N THR A 152 14.57 15.60 12.55
CA THR A 152 15.55 14.60 12.98
C THR A 152 15.77 13.48 11.96
N ILE A 153 14.77 13.16 11.13
CA ILE A 153 14.83 12.11 10.11
C ILE A 153 14.93 12.63 8.67
N SER A 154 14.95 13.95 8.51
CA SER A 154 15.04 14.60 7.20
C SER A 154 16.45 14.52 6.64
N TYR A 155 16.55 14.12 5.38
CA TYR A 155 17.77 14.11 4.61
C TYR A 155 18.14 15.55 4.21
N ALA A 156 19.34 15.97 4.61
CA ALA A 156 19.93 17.24 4.19
C ALA A 156 21.13 16.92 3.28
N PRO A 157 21.12 17.34 2.02
CA PRO A 157 22.25 17.14 1.13
C PRO A 157 23.43 18.05 1.44
N GLN A 158 24.59 17.70 0.89
CA GLN A 158 25.81 18.50 1.03
C GLN A 158 25.90 19.66 0.03
N SER A 159 25.03 19.66 -0.98
CA SER A 159 24.95 20.65 -2.05
C SER A 159 23.48 20.93 -2.35
N ALA A 160 23.17 22.17 -2.72
CA ALA A 160 21.82 22.56 -3.15
C ALA A 160 21.40 21.84 -4.44
N ASN A 161 22.36 21.50 -5.31
CA ASN A 161 22.11 20.87 -6.60
C ASN A 161 22.79 19.50 -6.61
N ILE A 162 22.01 18.44 -6.85
CA ILE A 162 22.49 17.06 -6.83
C ILE A 162 21.99 16.34 -8.09
N PRO A 163 22.90 15.87 -8.95
CA PRO A 163 22.53 14.97 -10.04
C PRO A 163 21.85 13.70 -9.50
N ALA A 164 20.86 13.17 -10.21
CA ALA A 164 20.13 11.95 -9.85
C ALA A 164 21.07 10.77 -9.51
N SER A 165 22.22 10.66 -10.19
CA SER A 165 23.23 9.62 -9.97
C SER A 165 24.03 9.76 -8.67
N GLN A 166 24.02 10.92 -8.02
CA GLN A 166 24.80 11.22 -6.82
C GLN A 166 23.99 11.15 -5.52
N TRP A 167 22.68 10.89 -5.62
CA TRP A 167 21.86 10.64 -4.43
C TRP A 167 22.32 9.35 -3.71
N PRO A 168 22.26 9.31 -2.36
CA PRO A 168 22.63 8.12 -1.58
C PRO A 168 21.74 6.91 -1.90
N THR A 169 22.20 5.72 -1.51
CA THR A 169 21.34 4.53 -1.61
C THR A 169 20.23 4.55 -0.57
N LEU A 170 19.10 3.88 -0.85
CA LEU A 170 18.03 3.79 0.15
C LEU A 170 18.49 3.08 1.43
N GLY A 171 19.38 2.09 1.30
CA GLY A 171 19.99 1.43 2.44
C GLY A 171 20.78 2.42 3.31
N ASP A 172 21.62 3.26 2.70
CA ASP A 172 22.39 4.26 3.45
C ASP A 172 21.50 5.31 4.12
N MET A 173 20.40 5.72 3.46
CA MET A 173 19.41 6.64 4.03
C MET A 173 18.70 6.04 5.24
N ILE A 174 18.32 4.76 5.17
CA ILE A 174 17.68 4.06 6.29
C ILE A 174 18.67 3.82 7.43
N ASP A 175 19.88 3.34 7.13
CA ASP A 175 20.91 3.05 8.13
C ASP A 175 21.36 4.32 8.89
N SER A 176 21.31 5.48 8.23
CA SER A 176 21.58 6.79 8.85
C SER A 176 20.33 7.47 9.45
N ASN A 177 19.16 6.83 9.36
CA ASN A 177 17.85 7.37 9.74
C ASN A 177 17.52 8.73 9.07
N LYS A 178 18.08 8.99 7.89
CA LYS A 178 17.81 10.17 7.04
C LYS A 178 16.91 9.76 5.89
N ARG A 179 15.69 9.41 6.24
CA ARG A 179 14.72 8.68 5.42
C ARG A 179 13.50 9.49 5.01
N LEU A 180 13.49 10.79 5.27
CA LEU A 180 12.52 11.73 4.70
C LEU A 180 13.24 12.68 3.73
N VAL A 181 12.78 12.76 2.49
CA VAL A 181 13.25 13.76 1.51
C VAL A 181 12.13 14.77 1.30
N THR A 182 12.41 16.06 1.42
CA THR A 182 11.39 17.10 1.20
C THR A 182 11.83 18.04 0.09
N PHE A 183 11.01 18.13 -0.95
CA PHE A 183 11.13 19.12 -2.01
C PHE A 183 10.15 20.27 -1.76
N MET A 184 10.53 21.46 -2.19
CA MET A 184 9.70 22.66 -2.17
C MET A 184 9.82 23.35 -3.53
N ASP A 185 8.68 23.61 -4.17
CA ASP A 185 8.61 24.16 -5.53
C ASP A 185 9.09 25.61 -5.64
N HIS A 186 8.94 26.36 -4.54
CA HIS A 186 9.24 27.78 -4.49
C HIS A 186 9.74 28.24 -3.13
N GLY A 187 10.82 29.02 -3.14
CA GLY A 187 11.31 29.74 -1.97
C GLY A 187 12.16 28.91 -0.99
N ALA A 188 12.58 27.71 -1.39
CA ALA A 188 13.56 26.93 -0.65
C ALA A 188 14.88 27.70 -0.48
N ASP A 189 15.55 27.50 0.65
CA ASP A 189 16.84 28.12 0.96
C ASP A 189 17.75 27.11 1.66
N PHE A 190 18.69 26.59 0.86
CA PHE A 190 19.69 25.62 1.29
C PHE A 190 20.53 26.11 2.49
N THR A 191 20.72 27.43 2.64
CA THR A 191 21.56 27.96 3.71
C THR A 191 20.86 28.01 5.06
N SER A 192 19.55 28.28 5.08
CA SER A 192 18.78 28.38 6.33
C SER A 192 18.16 27.04 6.74
N VAL A 193 17.60 26.29 5.80
CA VAL A 193 16.94 25.00 6.08
C VAL A 193 17.33 23.96 5.01
N PRO A 194 18.52 23.34 5.13
CA PRO A 194 19.11 22.53 4.05
C PRO A 194 18.32 21.27 3.68
N TYR A 195 17.45 20.76 4.55
CA TYR A 195 16.62 19.59 4.26
C TYR A 195 15.31 19.91 3.52
N LEU A 196 14.99 21.20 3.33
CA LEU A 196 13.95 21.66 2.41
C LEU A 196 14.63 21.96 1.08
N ILE A 197 14.63 20.97 0.20
CA ILE A 197 15.39 20.96 -1.04
C ILE A 197 14.57 21.70 -2.11
N ASP A 198 15.21 22.61 -2.84
CA ASP A 198 14.57 23.26 -3.98
C ASP A 198 14.25 22.21 -5.05
N GLU A 199 12.97 22.11 -5.42
CA GLU A 199 12.50 21.13 -6.40
C GLU A 199 13.19 21.37 -7.73
N PHE A 200 13.06 22.57 -8.31
CA PHE A 200 13.42 22.81 -9.71
C PHE A 200 14.92 22.82 -9.99
N THR A 201 15.78 22.86 -8.97
CA THR A 201 17.22 22.59 -9.11
C THR A 201 17.57 21.10 -9.05
N ASN A 202 16.70 20.22 -8.54
CA ASN A 202 16.95 18.78 -8.35
C ASN A 202 16.01 17.84 -9.13
N VAL A 203 14.83 18.33 -9.50
CA VAL A 203 13.72 17.64 -10.15
C VAL A 203 13.15 18.58 -11.20
N TRP A 204 12.94 18.10 -12.43
CA TRP A 204 12.06 18.79 -13.38
C TRP A 204 10.76 18.01 -13.52
N GLU A 205 9.73 18.64 -14.06
CA GLU A 205 8.45 17.97 -14.25
C GLU A 205 7.78 18.26 -15.59
N THR A 206 6.79 17.44 -15.94
CA THR A 206 5.90 17.61 -17.09
C THR A 206 4.76 18.59 -16.79
N GLU A 207 4.00 18.97 -17.82
CA GLU A 207 2.79 19.79 -17.67
C GLU A 207 1.82 19.20 -16.64
N PHE A 208 1.16 20.07 -15.88
CA PHE A 208 0.13 19.74 -14.88
C PHE A 208 -1.22 20.36 -15.28
N ASP A 209 -2.30 20.05 -14.55
CA ASP A 209 -3.68 20.50 -14.81
C ASP A 209 -4.18 20.19 -16.24
N VAL A 210 -3.70 19.08 -16.82
CA VAL A 210 -4.07 18.68 -18.18
C VAL A 210 -5.49 18.15 -18.24
N THR A 211 -6.24 18.57 -19.25
CA THR A 211 -7.67 18.20 -19.42
C THR A 211 -7.93 17.20 -20.54
N ASP A 212 -6.87 16.82 -21.24
CA ASP A 212 -6.90 15.79 -22.27
C ASP A 212 -6.01 14.62 -21.87
N THR A 213 -6.25 13.47 -22.48
CA THR A 213 -5.55 12.22 -22.16
C THR A 213 -4.15 12.14 -22.79
N THR A 214 -3.63 13.24 -23.36
CA THR A 214 -2.30 13.28 -23.97
C THR A 214 -1.26 13.79 -22.98
N PHE A 215 -0.95 12.93 -22.01
CA PHE A 215 0.17 13.18 -21.10
C PHE A 215 1.50 13.16 -21.86
N ASP A 216 2.22 14.27 -21.83
CA ASP A 216 3.50 14.41 -22.50
C ASP A 216 4.68 13.95 -21.63
N CYS A 217 5.90 14.13 -22.15
CA CYS A 217 7.14 13.84 -21.45
C CYS A 217 8.15 14.99 -21.62
N ASN A 218 7.64 16.20 -21.83
CA ASN A 218 8.45 17.39 -22.07
C ASN A 218 8.83 18.04 -20.74
N VAL A 219 9.94 18.76 -20.73
CA VAL A 219 10.30 19.62 -19.60
C VAL A 219 9.36 20.82 -19.59
N ASN A 220 8.54 20.94 -18.54
CA ASN A 220 7.67 22.10 -18.31
C ASN A 220 8.33 23.10 -17.34
N ARG A 221 8.70 22.65 -16.12
CA ARG A 221 9.39 23.48 -15.11
C ARG A 221 10.74 22.89 -14.70
N THR A 222 11.78 23.74 -14.69
CA THR A 222 13.12 23.46 -14.16
C THR A 222 13.93 24.76 -13.97
N ASN A 223 14.86 24.76 -13.01
CA ASN A 223 15.89 25.76 -12.76
C ASN A 223 17.31 25.16 -12.87
N GLY A 224 17.44 23.92 -13.36
CA GLY A 224 18.72 23.21 -13.50
C GLY A 224 18.85 22.49 -14.83
N ASP A 225 19.72 21.46 -14.86
CA ASP A 225 19.95 20.67 -16.07
C ASP A 225 19.05 19.42 -16.07
N PRO A 226 18.00 19.38 -16.92
CA PRO A 226 17.03 18.28 -16.93
C PRO A 226 17.64 16.92 -17.33
N THR A 227 18.83 16.91 -17.95
CA THR A 227 19.53 15.67 -18.31
C THR A 227 20.18 14.99 -17.11
N THR A 228 20.43 15.72 -16.02
CA THR A 228 21.09 15.21 -14.82
C THR A 228 20.18 15.19 -13.58
N GLN A 229 19.14 16.03 -13.54
CA GLN A 229 18.14 16.06 -12.47
C GLN A 229 17.33 14.77 -12.38
N MET A 230 16.64 14.52 -11.28
CA MET A 230 15.50 13.58 -11.28
C MET A 230 14.35 14.18 -12.07
N TYR A 231 13.28 13.42 -12.31
CA TYR A 231 12.06 14.01 -12.87
C TYR A 231 10.77 13.39 -12.38
N LEU A 232 9.75 14.23 -12.34
CA LEU A 232 8.40 13.94 -11.95
C LEU A 232 7.50 14.01 -13.19
N ILE A 233 6.61 13.03 -13.34
CA ILE A 233 5.51 13.14 -14.30
C ILE A 233 4.22 13.45 -13.55
N ASN A 234 3.58 14.54 -13.94
CA ASN A 234 2.25 14.91 -13.49
C ASN A 234 1.24 14.06 -14.27
N HIS A 235 0.71 13.02 -13.62
CA HIS A 235 -0.20 12.04 -14.21
C HIS A 235 -1.54 12.02 -13.47
N PHE A 236 -2.17 13.19 -13.40
CA PHE A 236 -3.53 13.37 -12.93
C PHE A 236 -4.30 14.11 -14.01
N LEU A 237 -5.49 13.60 -14.34
CA LEU A 237 -6.33 14.16 -15.39
C LEU A 237 -7.37 15.06 -14.75
N ASP A 238 -7.50 16.28 -15.27
CA ASP A 238 -8.52 17.22 -14.87
C ASP A 238 -9.70 17.27 -15.83
N LYS A 239 -10.81 17.80 -15.32
CA LYS A 239 -11.95 18.24 -16.11
C LYS A 239 -12.27 19.68 -15.73
N LEU A 240 -12.72 20.45 -16.72
CA LEU A 240 -13.15 21.81 -16.46
C LEU A 240 -14.54 21.82 -15.80
N VAL A 241 -14.62 22.38 -14.59
CA VAL A 241 -15.88 22.69 -13.91
C VAL A 241 -15.99 24.20 -13.77
N LEU A 242 -17.02 24.79 -14.40
CA LEU A 242 -17.18 26.25 -14.47
C LEU A 242 -15.92 26.99 -15.01
N GLY A 243 -15.18 26.33 -15.91
CA GLY A 243 -13.96 26.88 -16.52
C GLY A 243 -12.71 26.79 -15.64
N GLN A 244 -12.79 26.13 -14.48
CA GLN A 244 -11.64 25.86 -13.62
C GLN A 244 -11.29 24.36 -13.65
N PRO A 245 -10.01 23.99 -13.68
CA PRO A 245 -9.58 22.60 -13.58
C PRO A 245 -10.02 22.01 -12.24
N ALA A 246 -10.45 20.75 -12.27
CA ALA A 246 -10.80 19.95 -11.10
C ALA A 246 -10.50 18.48 -11.38
N PRO A 247 -10.08 17.70 -10.37
CA PRO A 247 -9.79 16.28 -10.51
C PRO A 247 -10.87 15.49 -11.25
N ASN A 248 -10.49 14.77 -12.31
CA ASN A 248 -11.40 13.94 -13.08
C ASN A 248 -11.49 12.51 -12.52
N LYS A 249 -12.10 12.38 -11.35
CA LYS A 249 -12.28 11.09 -10.67
C LYS A 249 -13.10 10.06 -11.45
N ASP A 250 -13.95 10.49 -12.39
CA ASP A 250 -14.84 9.59 -13.15
C ASP A 250 -14.07 8.60 -14.03
N VAL A 251 -12.82 8.93 -14.37
CA VAL A 251 -11.95 8.11 -15.24
C VAL A 251 -10.60 7.78 -14.58
N ALA A 252 -10.47 7.99 -13.27
CA ALA A 252 -9.22 7.75 -12.54
C ALA A 252 -8.72 6.30 -12.70
N ASN A 253 -9.61 5.32 -12.84
CA ASN A 253 -9.26 3.92 -13.10
C ASN A 253 -8.59 3.71 -14.48
N VAL A 254 -8.92 4.54 -15.47
CA VAL A 254 -8.29 4.53 -16.80
C VAL A 254 -6.98 5.29 -16.77
N THR A 255 -7.00 6.50 -16.18
CA THR A 255 -5.79 7.33 -16.01
C THR A 255 -4.71 6.55 -15.26
N ASN A 256 -5.02 5.95 -14.11
CA ASN A 256 -4.03 5.18 -13.34
C ASN A 256 -3.70 3.81 -13.94
N GLY A 257 -4.27 3.45 -15.09
CA GLY A 257 -4.11 2.15 -15.73
C GLY A 257 -2.68 1.81 -16.16
N VAL A 258 -2.33 0.52 -16.05
CA VAL A 258 -1.03 -0.02 -16.52
C VAL A 258 -0.89 0.04 -18.04
N SER A 259 -2.00 0.06 -18.78
CA SER A 259 -2.01 0.16 -20.23
C SER A 259 -3.32 0.77 -20.73
N GLY A 260 -3.32 1.18 -22.00
CA GLY A 260 -4.46 1.85 -22.62
C GLY A 260 -4.16 3.31 -22.93
N THR A 261 -5.06 3.95 -23.67
CA THR A 261 -4.94 5.37 -24.00
C THR A 261 -5.12 6.23 -22.75
N GLY A 262 -4.20 7.16 -22.52
CA GLY A 262 -4.22 8.06 -21.37
C GLY A 262 -3.80 7.44 -20.06
N SER A 263 -3.28 6.21 -20.09
CA SER A 263 -2.93 5.47 -18.88
C SER A 263 -1.53 5.80 -18.38
N LEU A 264 -1.28 5.66 -17.08
CA LEU A 264 0.01 5.90 -16.46
C LEU A 264 1.11 5.07 -17.12
N GLY A 265 0.85 3.78 -17.33
CA GLY A 265 1.82 2.91 -17.98
C GLY A 265 2.12 3.31 -19.44
N GLN A 266 1.18 3.95 -20.14
CA GLN A 266 1.45 4.53 -21.46
C GLN A 266 2.41 5.72 -21.34
N GLN A 267 2.15 6.68 -20.45
CA GLN A 267 3.04 7.84 -20.27
C GLN A 267 4.43 7.40 -19.83
N VAL A 268 4.55 6.44 -18.91
CA VAL A 268 5.85 5.89 -18.49
C VAL A 268 6.64 5.36 -19.67
N GLN A 269 6.03 4.57 -20.56
CA GLN A 269 6.70 4.04 -21.74
C GLN A 269 7.15 5.16 -22.69
N THR A 270 6.29 6.16 -22.93
CA THR A 270 6.61 7.34 -23.73
C THR A 270 7.80 8.11 -23.13
N CYS A 271 7.81 8.30 -21.81
CA CYS A 271 8.84 9.08 -21.13
C CYS A 271 10.17 8.34 -21.08
N VAL A 272 10.15 7.01 -20.95
CA VAL A 272 11.34 6.17 -21.08
C VAL A 272 11.92 6.26 -22.49
N ALA A 273 11.07 6.21 -23.52
CA ALA A 273 11.52 6.34 -24.91
C ALA A 273 12.10 7.74 -25.20
N ALA A 274 11.52 8.80 -24.62
CA ALA A 274 11.96 10.18 -24.82
C ALA A 274 13.24 10.53 -24.03
N ASN A 275 13.35 10.07 -22.78
CA ASN A 275 14.39 10.50 -21.84
C ASN A 275 15.48 9.44 -21.60
N GLY A 276 15.30 8.20 -22.09
CA GLY A 276 16.26 7.11 -21.94
C GLY A 276 16.36 6.53 -20.51
N ARG A 277 15.44 6.90 -19.62
CA ARG A 277 15.37 6.47 -18.21
C ARG A 277 13.93 6.51 -17.71
N ASN A 278 13.66 5.86 -16.57
CA ASN A 278 12.35 5.89 -15.93
C ASN A 278 12.13 7.20 -15.16
N PRO A 279 10.86 7.65 -15.00
CA PRO A 279 10.54 8.75 -14.09
C PRO A 279 10.93 8.39 -12.66
N ASN A 280 11.36 9.38 -11.89
CA ASN A 280 11.60 9.19 -10.47
C ASN A 280 10.28 9.27 -9.70
N PHE A 281 9.37 10.16 -10.09
CA PHE A 281 8.08 10.33 -9.43
C PHE A 281 6.95 10.28 -10.46
N MET A 282 5.87 9.59 -10.10
CA MET A 282 4.65 9.51 -10.89
C MET A 282 3.49 9.98 -10.02
N LEU A 283 3.10 11.23 -10.19
CA LEU A 283 2.13 11.89 -9.32
C LEU A 283 0.71 11.64 -9.84
N VAL A 284 -0.17 11.05 -9.02
CA VAL A 284 -1.51 10.61 -9.45
C VAL A 284 -2.63 11.09 -8.52
N ASP A 285 -3.83 11.25 -9.08
CA ASP A 285 -5.10 11.38 -8.36
C ASP A 285 -5.77 10.02 -8.15
N GLY A 286 -6.60 9.90 -7.12
CA GLY A 286 -7.40 8.68 -6.86
C GLY A 286 -6.54 7.46 -6.63
N THR A 287 -5.75 7.48 -5.54
CA THR A 287 -4.71 6.51 -5.19
C THR A 287 -5.01 5.12 -5.76
N PRO A 288 -4.18 4.61 -6.70
CA PRO A 288 -4.45 3.34 -7.34
C PRO A 288 -4.60 2.28 -6.26
N ASP A 289 -5.63 1.46 -6.34
CA ASP A 289 -5.70 0.26 -5.52
C ASP A 289 -4.61 -0.71 -5.99
N PHE A 290 -3.43 -0.62 -5.36
CA PHE A 290 -2.28 -1.48 -5.62
C PHE A 290 -2.55 -2.95 -5.25
N SER A 291 -3.66 -3.26 -4.56
CA SER A 291 -4.07 -4.64 -4.31
C SER A 291 -4.66 -5.32 -5.55
N HIS A 292 -5.08 -4.55 -6.56
CA HIS A 292 -5.68 -5.05 -7.81
C HIS A 292 -4.83 -4.85 -9.08
N HIS A 293 -3.74 -4.08 -9.00
CA HIS A 293 -2.81 -3.88 -10.13
C HIS A 293 -1.38 -4.19 -9.72
N PRO A 294 -0.79 -5.33 -10.17
CA PRO A 294 0.65 -5.49 -10.08
C PRO A 294 1.26 -4.49 -11.07
N TYR A 295 1.65 -3.31 -10.61
CA TYR A 295 2.74 -2.64 -11.30
C TYR A 295 3.89 -3.66 -11.29
N PRO A 296 4.43 -4.04 -12.46
CA PRO A 296 5.56 -4.93 -12.47
C PRO A 296 6.65 -4.30 -11.59
N PRO A 297 7.45 -5.11 -10.85
CA PRO A 297 8.66 -4.60 -10.23
C PRO A 297 9.43 -3.81 -11.28
N PRO A 298 10.11 -2.71 -10.92
CA PRO A 298 10.79 -1.84 -11.89
C PRO A 298 11.61 -2.72 -12.82
N VAL A 299 11.20 -2.74 -14.08
CA VAL A 299 11.82 -3.58 -15.10
C VAL A 299 13.29 -3.19 -15.11
N VAL A 300 14.15 -4.14 -14.74
CA VAL A 300 15.57 -4.03 -15.00
C VAL A 300 15.67 -4.03 -16.52
N ALA A 301 15.86 -2.85 -17.11
CA ALA A 301 16.33 -2.75 -18.48
C ALA A 301 17.70 -3.44 -18.49
N THR A 302 17.72 -4.67 -18.98
CA THR A 302 18.96 -5.31 -19.42
C THR A 302 19.62 -4.35 -20.40
N THR A 303 20.72 -3.73 -19.98
CA THR A 303 21.62 -3.04 -20.90
C THR A 303 21.97 -4.02 -22.00
N ALA A 304 21.50 -3.78 -23.21
CA ALA A 304 21.98 -4.50 -24.38
C ALA A 304 23.51 -4.35 -24.41
N PRO A 305 24.29 -5.45 -24.45
CA PRO A 305 25.74 -5.34 -24.53
C PRO A 305 26.11 -4.70 -25.87
N ILE A 306 26.89 -3.63 -25.80
CA ILE A 306 27.63 -3.08 -26.94
C ILE A 306 28.48 -4.22 -27.53
N PRO A 307 28.47 -4.47 -28.85
CA PRO A 307 29.32 -5.50 -29.44
C PRO A 307 30.78 -5.03 -29.43
N VAL A 308 31.59 -5.61 -28.56
CA VAL A 308 33.05 -5.52 -28.62
C VAL A 308 33.57 -6.65 -29.52
N GLN A 309 34.34 -6.30 -30.54
CA GLN A 309 34.94 -7.27 -31.47
C GLN A 309 35.97 -8.18 -30.78
N PRO A 310 36.13 -9.44 -31.24
CA PRO A 310 36.98 -10.42 -30.57
C PRO A 310 38.45 -10.27 -30.98
N THR A 311 39.35 -10.23 -30.00
CA THR A 311 40.79 -10.51 -30.15
C THR A 311 41.11 -11.94 -29.64
N PRO A 312 42.20 -12.56 -30.14
CA PRO A 312 42.40 -14.03 -30.09
C PRO A 312 42.85 -14.54 -28.71
N PRO A 313 42.80 -15.87 -28.48
CA PRO A 313 42.92 -16.46 -27.15
C PRO A 313 44.39 -16.63 -26.77
N ASP A 314 44.71 -16.34 -25.50
CA ASP A 314 45.90 -16.89 -24.88
C ASP A 314 45.49 -17.86 -23.77
N ASN A 315 45.91 -19.10 -23.96
CA ASN A 315 45.76 -20.20 -23.04
C ASN A 315 46.67 -19.99 -21.83
N GLN A 316 46.13 -20.10 -20.62
CA GLN A 316 46.65 -20.94 -19.51
C GLN A 316 46.08 -20.48 -18.17
N PHE A 317 45.08 -21.19 -17.65
CA PHE A 317 45.13 -21.90 -16.36
C PHE A 317 43.75 -22.51 -16.06
N GLN A 318 43.68 -23.84 -16.03
CA GLN A 318 42.51 -24.60 -15.57
C GLN A 318 42.61 -24.84 -14.07
N LEU A 319 41.51 -24.57 -13.35
CA LEU A 319 41.15 -25.27 -12.12
C LEU A 319 39.63 -25.51 -12.12
N HIS A 320 39.26 -26.72 -11.70
CA HIS A 320 37.97 -27.39 -11.88
C HIS A 320 36.73 -26.61 -11.45
N VAL A 321 35.67 -26.72 -12.26
CA VAL A 321 34.28 -26.40 -11.91
C VAL A 321 33.49 -27.71 -11.96
N ASP A 322 33.05 -28.17 -10.80
CA ASP A 322 32.01 -29.20 -10.71
C ASP A 322 30.70 -28.67 -11.29
N ALA A 323 30.02 -29.53 -12.05
CA ALA A 323 28.79 -29.21 -12.76
C ALA A 323 27.68 -28.71 -11.82
N PRO A 324 26.84 -27.74 -12.25
CA PRO A 324 25.68 -27.32 -11.47
C PRO A 324 24.60 -28.41 -11.50
N PRO A 325 23.97 -28.77 -10.36
CA PRO A 325 22.85 -29.68 -10.38
C PRO A 325 21.63 -28.99 -10.99
N SER A 326 20.94 -29.75 -11.81
CA SER A 326 19.69 -29.48 -12.50
C SER A 326 18.63 -28.78 -11.66
N ARG A 327 17.92 -27.84 -12.29
CA ARG A 327 16.69 -27.20 -11.78
C ARG A 327 15.65 -28.26 -11.40
N GLY A 328 15.48 -28.49 -10.11
CA GLY A 328 14.30 -29.12 -9.53
C GLY A 328 13.20 -28.08 -9.29
N THR A 329 12.06 -28.26 -9.93
CA THR A 329 10.80 -27.59 -9.59
C THR A 329 10.31 -28.10 -8.23
N GLY A 330 10.59 -27.35 -7.16
CA GLY A 330 10.10 -27.65 -5.82
C GLY A 330 9.66 -26.37 -5.11
N ARG A 331 8.35 -26.10 -5.10
CA ARG A 331 7.76 -25.21 -4.08
C ARG A 331 7.98 -25.86 -2.72
N GLY A 332 8.38 -25.08 -1.72
CA GLY A 332 8.52 -25.56 -0.35
C GLY A 332 7.20 -26.14 0.19
N PRO A 333 7.23 -27.02 1.21
CA PRO A 333 6.04 -27.66 1.73
C PRO A 333 5.07 -26.64 2.33
N TYR A 334 3.79 -26.81 2.01
CA TYR A 334 2.65 -26.04 2.52
C TYR A 334 2.73 -25.79 4.04
N GLY A 335 2.71 -24.51 4.43
CA GLY A 335 2.83 -24.08 5.83
C GLY A 335 4.27 -24.01 6.34
N SER A 336 5.22 -23.55 5.52
CA SER A 336 6.63 -23.32 5.87
C SER A 336 6.87 -22.13 6.80
N GLY A 337 5.88 -21.27 7.04
CA GLY A 337 5.87 -20.30 8.14
C GLY A 337 6.94 -19.22 8.02
N ASP A 338 6.91 -18.50 6.90
CA ASP A 338 7.39 -17.12 6.85
C ASP A 338 6.36 -16.20 7.49
N MET A 339 6.77 -15.01 7.91
CA MET A 339 6.00 -14.16 8.84
C MET A 339 4.65 -13.63 8.31
N ASP A 340 4.29 -13.88 7.05
CA ASP A 340 2.99 -13.51 6.47
C ASP A 340 2.46 -14.60 5.52
N ASP A 341 2.00 -15.73 6.06
CA ASP A 341 1.29 -16.80 5.31
C ASP A 341 -0.08 -16.34 4.71
N GLY A 342 -0.24 -15.07 4.33
CA GLY A 342 -1.46 -14.49 3.75
C GLY A 342 -2.61 -14.26 4.74
N TYR A 343 -2.36 -14.28 6.05
CA TYR A 343 -3.39 -14.03 7.08
C TYR A 343 -3.43 -12.53 7.43
N THR A 344 -4.35 -11.82 6.81
CA THR A 344 -4.47 -10.35 6.85
C THR A 344 -5.31 -9.83 8.02
N LEU A 345 -6.12 -10.69 8.63
CA LEU A 345 -6.99 -10.36 9.75
C LEU A 345 -6.52 -11.04 11.04
N VAL A 346 -6.58 -10.31 12.15
CA VAL A 346 -6.20 -10.80 13.47
C VAL A 346 -7.33 -10.50 14.45
N PHE A 347 -7.87 -11.54 15.08
CA PHE A 347 -8.92 -11.42 16.09
C PHE A 347 -8.37 -11.80 17.46
N GLU A 348 -8.73 -11.05 18.48
CA GLU A 348 -8.29 -11.26 19.87
C GLU A 348 -8.74 -12.61 20.46
N SER A 349 -9.82 -13.19 19.93
CA SER A 349 -10.37 -14.46 20.38
C SER A 349 -11.18 -15.16 19.28
N GLN A 350 -11.42 -16.46 19.49
CA GLN A 350 -12.32 -17.25 18.64
C GLN A 350 -13.74 -16.66 18.58
N ALA A 351 -14.23 -16.10 19.70
CA ALA A 351 -15.54 -15.46 19.75
C ALA A 351 -15.59 -14.18 18.91
N ALA A 352 -14.53 -13.36 18.94
CA ALA A 352 -14.43 -12.15 18.12
C ALA A 352 -14.41 -12.48 16.62
N PHE A 353 -13.67 -13.53 16.23
CA PHE A 353 -13.69 -14.04 14.85
C PHE A 353 -15.07 -14.54 14.43
N GLU A 354 -15.76 -15.30 15.28
CA GLU A 354 -17.09 -15.83 14.98
C GLU A 354 -18.14 -14.71 14.84
N ALA A 355 -18.09 -13.69 15.70
CA ALA A 355 -18.96 -12.52 15.61
C ALA A 355 -18.72 -11.73 14.32
N TRP A 356 -17.46 -11.53 13.92
CA TRP A 356 -17.12 -10.91 12.64
C TRP A 356 -17.65 -11.74 11.46
N ARG A 357 -17.43 -13.06 11.45
CA ARG A 357 -17.93 -13.94 10.39
C ARG A 357 -19.46 -13.88 10.29
N GLU A 358 -20.17 -13.87 11.42
CA GLU A 358 -21.63 -13.78 11.44
C GLU A 358 -22.12 -12.46 10.84
N LYS A 359 -21.47 -11.33 11.17
CA LYS A 359 -21.75 -10.03 10.57
C LYS A 359 -21.51 -10.05 9.06
N GLU A 360 -20.39 -10.61 8.62
CA GLU A 360 -20.04 -10.75 7.20
C GLU A 360 -21.07 -11.58 6.43
N GLU A 361 -21.49 -12.72 6.99
CA GLU A 361 -22.55 -13.56 6.43
C GLU A 361 -23.92 -12.86 6.39
N GLU A 362 -24.20 -11.99 7.36
CA GLU A 362 -25.44 -11.23 7.42
C GLU A 362 -25.49 -10.09 6.41
N GLU A 363 -24.48 -9.24 6.38
CA GLU A 363 -24.38 -8.05 5.52
C GLU A 363 -24.36 -8.45 4.05
N ASN A 364 -23.54 -9.44 3.70
CA ASN A 364 -23.43 -9.93 2.33
C ASN A 364 -24.46 -11.02 2.02
N VAL A 365 -25.27 -11.45 2.99
CA VAL A 365 -26.28 -12.53 2.84
C VAL A 365 -25.64 -13.77 2.21
N VAL A 366 -24.47 -14.16 2.72
CA VAL A 366 -23.72 -15.34 2.28
C VAL A 366 -23.63 -16.36 3.42
N GLU A 367 -23.06 -17.53 3.14
CA GLU A 367 -22.86 -18.55 4.16
C GLU A 367 -21.56 -19.29 3.87
N PHE A 368 -20.70 -19.41 4.87
CA PHE A 368 -19.48 -20.21 4.85
C PHE A 368 -19.70 -21.53 5.58
N VAL A 369 -19.20 -22.61 5.00
CA VAL A 369 -19.31 -23.96 5.54
C VAL A 369 -17.92 -24.56 5.73
N LYS A 370 -17.75 -25.41 6.75
CA LYS A 370 -16.47 -26.04 7.04
C LYS A 370 -15.98 -26.88 5.85
N GLY A 371 -14.81 -26.50 5.33
CA GLY A 371 -14.10 -27.14 4.23
C GLY A 371 -13.16 -28.21 4.77
N ASP A 372 -11.90 -27.84 4.95
CA ASP A 372 -10.81 -28.73 5.38
C ASP A 372 -10.17 -28.23 6.69
N THR A 373 -9.50 -29.11 7.43
CA THR A 373 -8.91 -28.79 8.74
C THR A 373 -7.70 -29.66 9.04
N HIS A 374 -6.62 -29.08 9.55
CA HIS A 374 -5.42 -29.82 9.96
C HIS A 374 -4.60 -29.11 11.05
N GLY A 375 -3.79 -29.85 11.80
CA GLY A 375 -2.82 -29.30 12.76
C GLY A 375 -1.44 -29.00 12.13
N SER A 376 -0.55 -28.38 12.91
CA SER A 376 0.85 -28.16 12.50
C SER A 376 1.62 -29.49 12.49
N LYS A 377 2.40 -29.71 11.43
CA LYS A 377 3.29 -30.89 11.29
C LYS A 377 4.72 -30.62 11.79
N ALA A 378 5.02 -29.40 12.25
CA ALA A 378 6.33 -29.02 12.75
C ALA A 378 6.57 -29.54 14.19
N VAL A 379 7.84 -29.70 14.57
CA VAL A 379 8.25 -30.05 15.93
C VAL A 379 9.26 -29.00 16.43
N PRO A 380 8.91 -28.15 17.42
CA PRO A 380 7.61 -28.12 18.10
C PRO A 380 6.47 -27.58 17.21
N PRO A 381 5.20 -27.96 17.47
CA PRO A 381 4.05 -27.51 16.68
C PRO A 381 3.89 -25.98 16.67
N ARG A 382 3.80 -25.38 15.47
CA ARG A 382 3.73 -23.91 15.31
C ARG A 382 2.34 -23.32 15.50
N PHE A 383 1.30 -24.11 15.27
CA PHE A 383 -0.09 -23.72 15.43
C PHE A 383 -0.90 -24.95 15.84
N LYS A 384 -2.01 -24.71 16.53
CA LYS A 384 -2.90 -25.76 17.04
C LYS A 384 -3.75 -26.34 15.92
N GLU A 385 -4.49 -25.49 15.22
CA GLU A 385 -5.41 -25.90 14.18
C GLU A 385 -5.46 -24.85 13.07
N HIS A 386 -5.49 -25.29 11.83
CA HIS A 386 -5.79 -24.49 10.64
C HIS A 386 -7.10 -25.01 10.03
N VAL A 387 -8.07 -24.13 9.84
CA VAL A 387 -9.41 -24.45 9.32
C VAL A 387 -9.70 -23.60 8.09
N LYS A 388 -10.15 -24.22 7.01
CA LYS A 388 -10.67 -23.54 5.81
C LYS A 388 -12.18 -23.66 5.75
N LEU A 389 -12.88 -22.53 5.76
CA LEU A 389 -14.30 -22.39 5.45
C LEU A 389 -14.46 -21.97 3.99
N VAL A 390 -15.44 -22.52 3.30
CA VAL A 390 -15.71 -22.19 1.88
C VAL A 390 -17.13 -21.70 1.74
N CYS A 391 -17.40 -20.80 0.79
CA CYS A 391 -18.76 -20.38 0.49
C CYS A 391 -19.66 -21.60 0.23
N ALA A 392 -20.88 -21.58 0.74
CA ALA A 392 -21.81 -22.69 0.60
C ALA A 392 -22.22 -22.96 -0.84
N ARG A 393 -21.96 -22.03 -1.77
CA ARG A 393 -22.13 -22.20 -3.22
C ARG A 393 -20.91 -22.82 -3.92
N HIS A 394 -19.82 -23.08 -3.20
CA HIS A 394 -18.62 -23.77 -3.67
C HIS A 394 -18.87 -25.26 -3.99
N SER A 395 -18.26 -25.77 -5.05
CA SER A 395 -18.42 -27.15 -5.53
C SER A 395 -17.11 -27.93 -5.38
N ARG A 396 -17.14 -29.03 -4.63
CA ARG A 396 -15.97 -29.92 -4.51
C ARG A 396 -15.82 -30.74 -5.80
N SER A 397 -14.67 -30.64 -6.46
CA SER A 397 -14.29 -31.58 -7.52
C SER A 397 -14.10 -32.99 -6.94
N GLY A 398 -14.55 -34.01 -7.67
CA GLY A 398 -14.32 -35.42 -7.29
C GLY A 398 -15.53 -36.24 -6.84
N ARG A 399 -16.74 -35.66 -6.73
CA ARG A 399 -17.97 -36.46 -6.50
C ARG A 399 -18.56 -36.90 -7.85
N LYS A 400 -18.82 -38.19 -8.04
CA LYS A 400 -19.45 -38.73 -9.26
C LYS A 400 -20.72 -37.92 -9.60
N LYS A 401 -20.83 -37.44 -10.84
CA LYS A 401 -21.99 -36.67 -11.33
C LYS A 401 -23.25 -37.51 -11.13
N TYR A 402 -24.14 -37.06 -10.24
CA TYR A 402 -25.41 -37.74 -9.99
C TYR A 402 -26.25 -37.74 -11.26
N VAL A 403 -26.55 -38.92 -11.79
CA VAL A 403 -27.47 -39.09 -12.92
C VAL A 403 -28.89 -39.11 -12.37
N LYS A 404 -29.74 -38.19 -12.84
CA LYS A 404 -31.15 -38.15 -12.44
C LYS A 404 -31.84 -39.44 -12.88
N LYS A 405 -32.48 -40.15 -11.95
CA LYS A 405 -33.32 -41.32 -12.25
C LYS A 405 -34.53 -40.98 -13.14
N PHE A 406 -34.96 -39.70 -13.14
CA PHE A 406 -36.06 -39.17 -13.95
C PHE A 406 -35.60 -37.84 -14.58
N PRO A 407 -35.16 -37.82 -15.85
CA PRO A 407 -34.59 -36.63 -16.50
C PRO A 407 -35.56 -35.46 -16.57
N ASP A 408 -36.84 -35.74 -16.81
CA ASP A 408 -37.91 -34.75 -17.01
C ASP A 408 -38.33 -34.04 -15.72
N ARG A 409 -37.88 -34.53 -14.56
CA ARG A 409 -38.18 -33.89 -13.27
C ARG A 409 -37.30 -32.65 -13.09
N VAL A 410 -37.91 -31.48 -13.25
CA VAL A 410 -37.31 -30.18 -12.94
C VAL A 410 -37.40 -29.92 -11.43
N ARG A 411 -36.33 -29.40 -10.83
CA ARG A 411 -36.34 -29.00 -9.41
C ARG A 411 -37.10 -27.68 -9.28
N LYS A 412 -38.03 -27.60 -8.33
CA LYS A 412 -38.75 -26.36 -8.01
C LYS A 412 -37.85 -25.26 -7.43
N VAL A 413 -36.71 -25.65 -6.86
CA VAL A 413 -35.72 -24.73 -6.28
C VAL A 413 -34.38 -24.96 -6.99
N PRO A 414 -33.72 -23.90 -7.48
CA PRO A 414 -32.41 -24.02 -8.11
C PRO A 414 -31.38 -24.64 -7.16
N SER A 415 -30.34 -25.28 -7.73
CA SER A 415 -29.27 -25.86 -6.92
C SER A 415 -28.54 -24.76 -6.14
N ARG A 416 -28.32 -25.02 -4.84
CA ARG A 416 -27.46 -24.18 -4.00
C ARG A 416 -26.02 -24.09 -4.55
N LYS A 417 -25.54 -25.19 -5.12
CA LYS A 417 -24.18 -25.33 -5.67
C LYS A 417 -24.14 -24.81 -7.10
N LEU A 418 -23.13 -23.98 -7.40
CA LEU A 418 -22.82 -23.52 -8.75
C LEU A 418 -22.18 -24.65 -9.56
N GLU A 419 -22.35 -24.61 -10.88
CA GLU A 419 -21.69 -25.55 -11.79
C GLU A 419 -20.18 -25.27 -11.88
N GLY A 420 -19.38 -26.27 -12.24
CA GLY A 420 -17.92 -26.15 -12.33
C GLY A 420 -17.22 -26.08 -10.96
N LYS A 421 -16.20 -25.22 -10.84
CA LYS A 421 -15.39 -25.04 -9.61
C LYS A 421 -16.17 -24.40 -8.44
N GLY A 422 -17.33 -23.79 -8.72
CA GLY A 422 -18.15 -23.09 -7.74
C GLY A 422 -17.53 -21.79 -7.23
N CYS A 423 -18.12 -21.23 -6.16
CA CYS A 423 -17.69 -19.94 -5.60
C CYS A 423 -16.28 -20.01 -4.98
N PRO A 424 -15.36 -19.08 -5.30
CA PRO A 424 -13.99 -19.08 -4.74
C PRO A 424 -13.89 -18.46 -3.34
N ALA A 425 -14.86 -17.64 -2.92
CA ALA A 425 -14.90 -17.06 -1.57
C ALA A 425 -14.66 -18.11 -0.46
N SER A 426 -13.70 -17.82 0.42
CA SER A 426 -13.29 -18.73 1.50
C SER A 426 -12.63 -17.99 2.66
N ILE A 427 -12.71 -18.55 3.86
CA ILE A 427 -12.06 -18.03 5.06
C ILE A 427 -11.13 -19.11 5.61
N SER A 428 -9.83 -18.86 5.63
CA SER A 428 -8.85 -19.76 6.23
C SER A 428 -8.35 -19.16 7.54
N TYR A 429 -8.35 -19.89 8.65
CA TYR A 429 -7.93 -19.35 9.94
C TYR A 429 -7.10 -20.32 10.77
N LYS A 430 -6.14 -19.79 11.54
CA LYS A 430 -5.25 -20.53 12.42
C LYS A 430 -5.48 -20.16 13.89
N THR A 431 -5.42 -21.17 14.76
CA THR A 431 -5.41 -21.02 16.22
C THR A 431 -4.09 -21.52 16.79
N TYR A 432 -3.72 -21.04 17.98
CA TYR A 432 -2.43 -21.29 18.61
C TYR A 432 -2.60 -21.97 19.98
N PHE A 433 -1.53 -22.58 20.50
CA PHE A 433 -1.56 -23.23 21.81
C PHE A 433 -1.33 -22.25 22.96
N ASP A 434 -0.50 -21.24 22.71
CA ASP A 434 0.01 -20.27 23.68
C ASP A 434 -0.73 -18.92 23.64
N ARG A 435 -1.61 -18.71 22.65
CA ARG A 435 -2.35 -17.45 22.45
C ARG A 435 -3.80 -17.71 22.05
N GLN A 436 -4.68 -16.82 22.46
CA GLN A 436 -6.11 -16.86 22.11
C GLN A 436 -6.42 -16.19 20.76
N GLU A 437 -5.43 -15.48 20.21
CA GLU A 437 -5.49 -14.82 18.92
C GLU A 437 -5.83 -15.81 17.79
N VAL A 438 -6.74 -15.39 16.91
CA VAL A 438 -7.08 -16.12 15.67
C VAL A 438 -6.59 -15.30 14.49
N ARG A 439 -5.69 -15.88 13.72
CA ARG A 439 -5.23 -15.28 12.45
C ARG A 439 -6.08 -15.80 11.33
N VAL A 440 -6.61 -14.89 10.53
CA VAL A 440 -7.61 -15.16 9.50
C VAL A 440 -7.14 -14.60 8.17
N CYS A 441 -7.44 -15.36 7.13
CA CYS A 441 -7.24 -15.07 5.74
C CYS A 441 -8.64 -15.14 5.10
N TYR A 442 -9.19 -14.04 4.62
CA TYR A 442 -10.53 -13.99 4.01
C TYR A 442 -10.45 -13.61 2.53
N VAL A 443 -10.94 -14.48 1.66
CA VAL A 443 -11.19 -14.23 0.24
C VAL A 443 -12.66 -13.87 0.08
N SER A 444 -12.95 -12.60 -0.18
CA SER A 444 -14.30 -12.04 -0.27
C SER A 444 -14.93 -12.16 -1.66
N HIS A 445 -14.15 -12.49 -2.70
CA HIS A 445 -14.66 -12.59 -4.07
C HIS A 445 -15.69 -13.72 -4.25
N HIS A 446 -16.95 -13.34 -4.47
CA HIS A 446 -18.05 -14.24 -4.79
C HIS A 446 -18.31 -14.28 -6.31
N SER A 447 -18.32 -15.49 -6.91
CA SER A 447 -18.66 -15.67 -8.33
C SER A 447 -20.18 -15.73 -8.59
N HIS A 448 -20.97 -15.16 -7.69
CA HIS A 448 -22.42 -15.09 -7.76
C HIS A 448 -22.94 -13.84 -7.06
N GLU A 449 -24.14 -13.41 -7.41
CA GLU A 449 -24.83 -12.32 -6.72
C GLU A 449 -24.91 -12.60 -5.20
N ILE A 450 -24.55 -11.58 -4.43
CA ILE A 450 -24.66 -11.52 -2.97
C ILE A 450 -25.86 -10.65 -2.57
N GLY A 451 -26.11 -10.48 -1.28
CA GLY A 451 -27.24 -9.70 -0.79
C GLY A 451 -28.59 -10.41 -0.95
N PRO A 452 -29.72 -9.68 -1.02
CA PRO A 452 -31.06 -10.25 -1.00
C PRO A 452 -31.31 -11.35 -2.06
N ALA A 453 -30.67 -11.24 -3.23
CA ALA A 453 -30.75 -12.24 -4.30
C ALA A 453 -30.18 -13.62 -3.90
N ASN A 454 -29.23 -13.65 -2.97
CA ASN A 454 -28.62 -14.89 -2.48
C ASN A 454 -29.40 -15.53 -1.32
N LEU A 455 -30.35 -14.81 -0.70
CA LEU A 455 -31.11 -15.28 0.45
C LEU A 455 -31.70 -16.69 0.28
N PRO A 456 -32.34 -17.07 -0.85
CA PRO A 456 -32.86 -18.42 -1.09
C PRO A 456 -31.82 -19.54 -0.99
N PHE A 457 -30.53 -19.22 -1.17
CA PHE A 457 -29.41 -20.17 -1.17
C PHE A 457 -28.67 -20.24 0.17
N THR A 458 -29.15 -19.52 1.19
CA THR A 458 -28.65 -19.56 2.57
C THR A 458 -29.53 -20.45 3.45
N ARG A 459 -29.01 -20.95 4.59
CA ARG A 459 -29.81 -21.64 5.62
C ARG A 459 -31.00 -20.79 6.09
N ARG A 460 -30.79 -19.47 6.21
CA ARG A 460 -31.81 -18.48 6.62
C ARG A 460 -32.98 -18.43 5.62
N GLY A 461 -32.70 -18.25 4.33
CA GLY A 461 -33.75 -18.24 3.31
C GLY A 461 -34.38 -19.61 3.08
N ALA A 462 -33.63 -20.70 3.18
CA ALA A 462 -34.19 -22.04 3.10
C ALA A 462 -35.20 -22.31 4.24
N ARG A 463 -34.93 -21.85 5.47
CA ARG A 463 -35.88 -21.93 6.59
C ARG A 463 -37.11 -21.06 6.36
N ALA A 464 -36.94 -19.84 5.84
CA ALA A 464 -38.06 -18.95 5.50
C ALA A 464 -38.97 -19.52 4.39
N GLN A 465 -38.40 -20.18 3.37
CA GLN A 465 -39.16 -20.82 2.28
C GLN A 465 -39.92 -22.08 2.72
N VAL A 466 -39.46 -22.74 3.78
CA VAL A 466 -40.16 -23.89 4.38
C VAL A 466 -41.23 -23.42 5.37
N GLY A 467 -41.00 -22.34 6.11
CA GLY A 467 -41.97 -21.73 7.04
C GLY A 467 -43.12 -20.98 6.36
N GLY A 468 -42.93 -20.51 5.12
CA GLY A 468 -43.97 -19.82 4.33
C GLY A 468 -44.92 -20.73 3.55
N LYS A 469 -44.80 -22.06 3.67
CA LYS A 469 -45.74 -23.01 3.07
C LYS A 469 -46.80 -23.45 4.08
N THR A 470 -47.85 -22.67 4.24
CA THR A 470 -49.15 -23.23 4.61
C THR A 470 -49.58 -24.23 3.53
N PRO A 471 -50.17 -25.40 3.87
CA PRO A 471 -50.67 -26.33 2.87
C PRO A 471 -51.84 -25.68 2.15
N SER A 472 -51.74 -25.50 0.83
CA SER A 472 -52.87 -25.06 0.02
C SER A 472 -53.94 -26.16 -0.03
N SER A 473 -55.07 -25.92 0.61
CA SER A 473 -56.33 -26.57 0.31
C SER A 473 -57.44 -25.54 0.39
N SER A 474 -58.25 -25.52 -0.68
CA SER A 474 -59.61 -24.97 -0.82
C SER A 474 -59.85 -23.45 -0.76
N ARG A 475 -60.18 -22.93 -1.96
CA ARG A 475 -61.27 -22.01 -2.36
C ARG A 475 -61.33 -20.59 -1.73
N PRO A 476 -61.54 -19.52 -2.54
CA PRO A 476 -61.63 -18.17 -2.00
C PRO A 476 -63.05 -17.84 -1.50
N PRO A 477 -63.19 -16.96 -0.50
CA PRO A 477 -64.35 -16.10 -0.41
C PRO A 477 -63.99 -14.61 -0.44
N GLU A 478 -64.98 -13.85 -0.91
CA GLU A 478 -65.08 -12.40 -1.04
C GLU A 478 -65.03 -11.61 0.29
N ASN A 479 -64.72 -10.31 0.14
CA ASN A 479 -65.13 -9.14 0.93
C ASN A 479 -64.83 -9.07 2.44
N MET A 480 -63.96 -8.12 2.84
CA MET A 480 -64.22 -7.05 3.85
C MET A 480 -62.97 -6.14 4.12
N PRO A 481 -63.12 -4.94 4.75
CA PRO A 481 -62.41 -3.68 4.44
C PRO A 481 -61.12 -3.43 5.29
N PRO A 482 -60.34 -2.34 5.05
CA PRO A 482 -58.99 -2.22 5.59
C PRO A 482 -58.97 -1.55 6.98
N PRO A 483 -58.00 -1.89 7.86
CA PRO A 483 -57.64 -1.03 8.98
C PRO A 483 -56.37 -0.21 8.73
N GLN A 484 -56.42 0.99 9.29
CA GLN A 484 -55.53 2.14 9.28
C GLN A 484 -54.16 1.94 10.00
N PRO A 485 -53.20 2.86 9.84
CA PRO A 485 -51.80 2.66 10.24
C PRO A 485 -51.56 2.99 11.72
N ILE A 486 -50.69 2.22 12.38
CA ILE A 486 -50.15 2.55 13.71
C ILE A 486 -48.67 2.89 13.53
N ALA A 487 -48.34 4.14 13.85
CA ALA A 487 -46.99 4.63 14.01
C ALA A 487 -46.35 4.06 15.27
N SER A 488 -45.08 3.68 15.21
CA SER A 488 -44.22 3.53 16.39
C SER A 488 -42.79 3.90 16.02
N THR A 489 -42.40 5.06 16.52
CA THR A 489 -41.05 5.61 16.55
C THR A 489 -40.18 4.87 17.56
N SER A 490 -39.06 4.30 17.10
CA SER A 490 -37.88 4.13 17.96
C SER A 490 -36.61 4.27 17.11
N THR A 491 -35.90 5.38 17.30
CA THR A 491 -34.57 5.66 16.77
C THR A 491 -33.54 4.72 17.38
N ALA A 492 -32.89 3.91 16.54
CA ALA A 492 -31.67 3.17 16.86
C ALA A 492 -30.43 4.05 16.60
N PRO A 493 -29.32 3.91 17.36
CA PRO A 493 -28.08 4.64 17.13
C PRO A 493 -27.38 4.19 15.83
N PRO A 494 -26.55 5.05 15.21
CA PRO A 494 -25.89 4.73 13.94
C PRO A 494 -24.86 3.59 14.10
N PRO A 495 -24.66 2.75 13.07
CA PRO A 495 -23.72 1.65 13.11
C PRO A 495 -22.26 2.12 13.12
N PRO A 496 -21.34 1.36 13.74
CA PRO A 496 -19.90 1.61 13.60
C PRO A 496 -19.43 1.35 12.16
N ALA A 497 -18.42 2.11 11.73
CA ALA A 497 -17.85 2.08 10.38
C ALA A 497 -17.40 0.66 9.96
N PRO A 498 -17.50 0.32 8.66
CA PRO A 498 -17.12 -0.98 8.13
C PRO A 498 -15.60 -1.21 8.28
N PHE A 499 -15.22 -2.42 8.72
CA PHE A 499 -13.84 -2.89 8.74
C PHE A 499 -13.49 -3.44 7.36
N GLU A 500 -12.39 -2.96 6.79
CA GLU A 500 -11.91 -3.35 5.47
C GLU A 500 -11.16 -4.69 5.53
N VAL A 501 -11.53 -5.63 4.67
CA VAL A 501 -10.95 -6.98 4.65
C VAL A 501 -10.08 -7.17 3.40
N ARG A 502 -8.79 -7.48 3.59
CA ARG A 502 -7.82 -7.81 2.52
C ARG A 502 -7.89 -9.29 2.11
N GLU A 503 -7.94 -9.56 0.81
CA GLU A 503 -7.91 -10.91 0.22
C GLU A 503 -6.53 -11.60 0.30
N CYS A 504 -6.53 -12.93 0.41
CA CYS A 504 -5.31 -13.75 0.41
C CYS A 504 -5.03 -14.39 -0.95
N ALA A 505 -3.75 -14.72 -1.16
CA ALA A 505 -3.29 -15.53 -2.28
C ALA A 505 -4.13 -16.81 -2.48
N GLN A 506 -4.86 -16.87 -3.58
CA GLN A 506 -5.49 -18.08 -4.08
C GLN A 506 -4.44 -18.91 -4.84
N ASP A 507 -4.35 -20.22 -4.53
CA ASP A 507 -3.64 -21.19 -5.37
C ASP A 507 -4.40 -21.39 -6.71
N PRO A 508 -3.71 -21.72 -7.82
CA PRO A 508 -4.34 -22.05 -9.11
C PRO A 508 -5.21 -23.33 -9.11
#